data_AF-A0A969E212-F1
#
_entry.id   AF-A0A969E212-F1
#
_cell.length_a   1.000
_cell.length_b   1.000
_cell.length_c   1.000
_cell.angle_alpha   90.00
_cell.angle_beta   90.00
_cell.angle_gamma   90.00
#
_symmetry.space_group_name_H-M   'P 1'
#
loop_
_entity.id
_entity.type
_entity.pdbx_description
1 polymer ?
#
loop_
_entity_poly.entity_id
_entity_poly.type
_entity_poly.pdbx_seq_one_letter_code
_entity_poly.pdbx_strand_id
1 'polypeptide(L)'
;MFKHEVESFGSFEKHTFTNGTGDSFSVVPDFGANVIDLRLSDQSIIEGYTNFEELRAMAWGKSILLAPFPNRLRDGKYSFDGKTINSTSIMPKPATLFTAF
;
A
#
# COMPACT_ATOMS: atom_id res chain seq x y z
N MET A 1 0.75 22.91 -10.77
CA MET A 1 -0.41 22.10 -11.15
C MET A 1 0.11 20.76 -11.65
N PHE A 2 -0.54 19.65 -11.31
CA PHE A 2 -0.15 18.33 -11.81
C PHE A 2 -1.03 17.94 -13.00
N LYS A 3 -0.44 17.30 -14.00
CA LYS A 3 -1.17 16.52 -15.00
C LYS A 3 -1.56 15.19 -14.34
N HIS A 4 -2.79 14.75 -14.53
CA HIS A 4 -3.31 13.50 -13.97
C HIS A 4 -3.77 12.58 -15.09
N GLU A 5 -3.32 11.33 -15.04
CA GLU A 5 -3.68 10.27 -15.97
C GLU A 5 -4.15 9.04 -15.19
N VAL A 6 -5.06 8.27 -15.79
CA VAL A 6 -5.61 7.04 -15.21
C VAL A 6 -5.48 5.94 -16.23
N GLU A 7 -4.99 4.78 -15.80
CA GLU A 7 -4.87 3.59 -16.63
C GLU A 7 -5.27 2.32 -15.86
N SER A 8 -5.65 1.27 -16.60
CA SER A 8 -6.00 -0.01 -16.01
C SER A 8 -4.76 -0.68 -15.39
N PHE A 9 -4.94 -1.25 -14.20
CA PHE A 9 -3.92 -2.02 -13.47
C PHE A 9 -4.53 -3.31 -12.92
N GLY A 10 -4.89 -4.23 -13.84
CA GLY A 10 -5.65 -5.43 -13.51
C GLY A 10 -7.09 -5.09 -13.15
N SER A 11 -7.55 -5.50 -11.96
CA SER A 11 -8.89 -5.15 -11.46
C SER A 11 -8.96 -3.78 -10.80
N PHE A 12 -7.86 -3.03 -10.74
CA PHE A 12 -7.78 -1.69 -10.15
C PHE A 12 -7.37 -0.64 -11.20
N GLU A 13 -7.39 0.61 -10.78
CA GLU A 13 -6.88 1.75 -11.55
C GLU A 13 -5.55 2.23 -10.97
N LYS A 14 -4.60 2.54 -11.86
CA LYS A 14 -3.38 3.28 -11.52
C LYS A 14 -3.56 4.73 -11.91
N HIS A 15 -3.32 5.62 -10.95
CA HIS A 15 -3.38 7.07 -11.12
C HIS A 15 -1.98 7.64 -11.12
N THR A 16 -1.61 8.31 -12.20
CA THR A 16 -0.29 8.94 -12.36
C THR A 16 -0.43 10.45 -12.29
N PHE A 17 0.37 11.10 -11.46
CA PHE A 17 0.42 12.55 -11.34
C PHE A 17 1.81 13.04 -11.74
N THR A 18 1.89 13.96 -12.70
CA THR A 18 3.15 14.52 -13.22
C THR A 18 3.19 16.03 -13.01
N ASN A 19 4.29 16.55 -12.48
CA ASN A 19 4.48 17.99 -12.29
C ASN A 19 5.00 18.67 -13.58
N GLY A 20 5.26 19.98 -13.52
CA GLY A 20 5.78 20.73 -14.66
C GLY A 20 7.25 20.45 -15.03
N THR A 21 8.02 19.77 -14.16
CA THR A 21 9.42 19.39 -14.41
C THR A 21 9.56 17.96 -14.95
N GLY A 22 8.46 17.20 -15.01
CA GLY A 22 8.44 15.81 -15.46
C GLY A 22 8.53 14.78 -14.32
N ASP A 23 8.74 15.21 -13.07
CA ASP A 23 8.68 14.31 -11.93
C ASP A 23 7.25 13.81 -11.74
N SER A 24 7.12 12.55 -11.35
CA SER A 24 5.82 11.92 -11.25
C SER A 24 5.74 10.87 -10.15
N PHE A 25 4.51 10.57 -9.74
CA PHE A 25 4.24 9.42 -8.88
C PHE A 25 2.96 8.72 -9.34
N SER A 26 2.91 7.41 -9.10
CA SER A 26 1.77 6.56 -9.43
C SER A 26 1.20 5.93 -8.16
N VAL A 27 -0.12 5.95 -8.02
CA VAL A 27 -0.84 5.33 -6.89
C VAL A 27 -1.96 4.40 -7.37
N VAL A 28 -2.27 3.39 -6.56
CA VAL A 28 -3.46 2.54 -6.71
C VAL A 28 -4.42 2.83 -5.55
N PRO A 29 -5.42 3.72 -5.74
CA PRO A 29 -6.31 4.17 -4.65
C PRO A 29 -7.05 3.01 -3.98
N ASP A 30 -7.60 2.10 -4.77
CA ASP A 30 -8.40 0.96 -4.30
C ASP A 30 -7.59 -0.04 -3.46
N PHE A 31 -6.27 0.05 -3.48
CA PHE A 31 -5.37 -0.77 -2.69
C PHE A 31 -4.68 0.04 -1.59
N GLY A 32 -5.45 0.78 -0.81
CA GLY A 32 -4.94 1.58 0.32
C GLY A 32 -4.06 2.75 -0.12
N ALA A 33 -4.35 3.33 -1.29
CA ALA A 33 -3.53 4.38 -1.91
C ALA A 33 -2.04 4.01 -2.03
N ASN A 34 -1.75 2.75 -2.36
CA ASN A 34 -0.38 2.24 -2.47
C ASN A 34 0.40 2.99 -3.57
N VAL A 35 1.56 3.54 -3.21
CA VAL A 35 2.46 4.20 -4.16
C VAL A 35 3.31 3.15 -4.86
N ILE A 36 3.09 2.97 -6.17
CA ILE A 36 3.74 1.93 -6.97
C ILE A 36 4.82 2.46 -7.91
N ASP A 37 4.93 3.78 -8.07
CA ASP A 37 6.05 4.39 -8.78
C ASP A 37 6.29 5.82 -8.25
N LEU A 38 7.54 6.23 -8.20
CA LEU A 38 7.96 7.60 -7.89
C LEU A 38 9.19 7.89 -8.75
N ARG A 39 9.03 8.80 -9.71
CA ARG A 39 10.07 9.17 -10.66
C ARG A 39 10.57 10.58 -10.41
N LEU A 40 11.88 10.71 -10.25
CA LEU A 40 12.58 11.99 -10.23
C LEU A 40 13.59 11.99 -11.37
N SER A 41 13.60 13.03 -12.21
CA SER A 41 14.50 13.12 -13.37
C SER A 41 14.46 11.86 -14.26
N ASP A 42 13.25 11.35 -14.54
CA ASP A 42 12.98 10.14 -15.34
C ASP A 42 13.52 8.81 -14.77
N GLN A 43 13.95 8.79 -13.52
CA GLN A 43 14.37 7.58 -12.82
C GLN A 43 13.37 7.22 -11.72
N SER A 44 12.89 5.97 -11.71
CA SER A 44 12.14 5.44 -10.58
C SER A 44 13.08 5.28 -9.37
N ILE A 45 12.70 5.87 -8.23
CA ILE A 45 13.50 5.90 -7.00
C ILE A 45 12.96 5.00 -5.90
N ILE A 46 11.85 4.29 -6.15
CA ILE A 46 11.30 3.29 -5.24
C ILE A 46 11.15 1.96 -5.98
N GLU A 47 11.22 0.86 -5.24
CA GLU A 47 10.81 -0.44 -5.75
C GLU A 47 9.32 -0.61 -5.50
N GLY A 48 8.51 -0.36 -6.53
CA GLY A 48 7.06 -0.59 -6.50
C GLY A 48 6.65 -1.98 -7.00
N TYR A 49 5.35 -2.16 -7.18
CA TYR A 49 4.77 -3.33 -7.84
C TYR A 49 4.61 -3.06 -9.33
N THR A 50 5.08 -3.99 -10.17
CA THR A 50 5.10 -3.80 -11.63
C THR A 50 3.78 -4.21 -12.29
N ASN A 51 3.02 -5.08 -11.64
CA ASN A 51 1.76 -5.61 -12.15
C ASN A 51 0.77 -5.94 -11.01
N PHE A 52 -0.47 -6.19 -11.40
CA PHE A 52 -1.59 -6.48 -10.50
C PHE A 52 -1.34 -7.70 -9.60
N GLU A 53 -0.76 -8.78 -10.13
CA GLU A 53 -0.55 -10.01 -9.35
C GLU A 53 0.49 -9.81 -8.25
N GLU A 54 1.56 -9.05 -8.52
CA GLU A 54 2.55 -8.68 -7.51
C GLU A 54 1.95 -7.80 -6.39
N LEU A 55 1.15 -6.79 -6.77
CA LEU A 55 0.44 -5.93 -5.82
C LEU A 55 -0.51 -6.75 -4.95
N ARG A 56 -1.30 -7.63 -5.58
CA ARG A 56 -2.26 -8.51 -4.91
C ARG A 56 -1.58 -9.49 -3.95
N ALA A 57 -0.42 -10.01 -4.31
CA ALA A 57 0.38 -10.86 -3.43
C ALA A 57 0.95 -10.10 -2.22
N MET A 58 0.94 -8.76 -2.25
CA MET A 58 1.52 -7.88 -1.21
C MET A 58 2.94 -8.29 -0.83
N ALA A 59 3.71 -8.78 -1.81
CA ALA A 59 5.04 -9.26 -1.57
C ALA A 59 5.85 -8.16 -0.86
N TRP A 60 6.31 -8.46 0.35
CA TRP A 60 7.22 -7.63 1.14
C TRP A 60 6.64 -6.30 1.62
N GLY A 61 5.33 -6.07 1.46
CA GLY A 61 4.64 -4.88 1.96
C GLY A 61 5.20 -3.55 1.42
N LYS A 62 5.51 -3.48 0.12
CA LYS A 62 6.04 -2.27 -0.52
C LYS A 62 4.98 -1.16 -0.48
N SER A 63 5.33 0.00 0.08
CA SER A 63 4.46 1.18 0.19
C SER A 63 3.08 0.93 0.81
N ILE A 64 2.89 -0.14 1.59
CA ILE A 64 1.58 -0.45 2.16
C ILE A 64 1.20 0.57 3.23
N LEU A 65 -0.09 0.90 3.30
CA LEU A 65 -0.62 1.70 4.39
C LEU A 65 -0.58 0.89 5.70
N LEU A 66 0.34 1.26 6.59
CA LEU A 66 0.49 0.63 7.89
C LEU A 66 -0.48 1.24 8.90
N ALA A 67 -1.71 0.74 8.91
CA ALA A 67 -2.77 1.22 9.79
C ALA A 67 -3.52 0.04 10.46
N PRO A 68 -4.13 0.25 11.64
CA PRO A 68 -4.08 1.46 12.46
C PRO A 68 -2.83 1.58 13.34
N PHE A 69 -2.09 0.48 13.55
CA PHE A 69 -0.87 0.47 14.35
C PHE A 69 0.28 -0.02 13.48
N PRO A 70 1.20 0.87 13.07
CA PRO A 70 2.37 0.42 12.35
C PRO A 70 3.26 -0.42 13.28
N ASN A 71 3.93 -1.42 12.69
CA ASN A 71 4.89 -2.26 13.38
C ASN A 71 4.27 -3.12 14.53
N ARG A 72 5.12 -3.68 15.40
CA ARG A 72 4.72 -4.74 16.34
C ARG A 72 4.09 -4.17 17.60
N LEU A 73 2.91 -4.68 17.96
CA LEU A 73 2.34 -4.51 19.29
C LEU A 73 2.89 -5.59 20.23
N ARG A 74 3.24 -5.21 21.47
CA ARG A 74 3.61 -6.17 22.51
C ARG A 74 2.43 -7.11 22.76
N ASP A 75 2.69 -8.41 22.71
CA ASP A 75 1.68 -9.47 22.88
C ASP A 75 0.46 -9.37 21.94
N GLY A 76 0.59 -8.62 20.83
CA GLY A 76 -0.54 -8.36 19.93
C GLY A 76 -1.69 -7.61 20.61
N LYS A 77 -1.43 -6.79 21.63
CA LYS A 77 -2.47 -6.12 22.42
C LYS A 77 -2.25 -4.62 22.52
N TYR A 78 -3.35 -3.89 22.63
CA TYR A 78 -3.36 -2.47 23.00
C TYR A 78 -4.53 -2.21 23.95
N SER A 79 -4.46 -1.11 24.71
CA SER A 79 -5.53 -0.69 25.61
C SER A 79 -6.11 0.65 25.15
N PHE A 80 -7.43 0.73 25.07
CA PHE A 80 -8.16 1.94 24.72
C PHE A 80 -9.42 2.04 25.57
N ASP A 81 -9.68 3.21 26.16
CA ASP A 81 -10.83 3.47 27.04
C ASP A 81 -11.00 2.41 28.15
N GLY A 82 -9.89 2.06 28.81
CA GLY A 82 -9.86 1.06 29.87
C GLY A 82 -10.06 -0.40 29.42
N LYS A 83 -10.21 -0.66 28.11
CA LYS A 83 -10.40 -2.00 27.55
C LYS A 83 -9.14 -2.49 26.86
N THR A 84 -8.75 -3.73 27.15
CA THR A 84 -7.69 -4.43 26.43
C THR A 84 -8.25 -5.10 25.18
N ILE A 85 -7.66 -4.83 24.02
CA ILE A 85 -8.08 -5.33 22.71
C ILE A 85 -6.95 -6.15 22.09
N ASN A 86 -7.27 -7.32 21.54
CA ASN A 86 -6.32 -8.11 20.75
C ASN A 86 -6.31 -7.62 19.30
N SER A 87 -5.12 -7.40 18.72
CA SER A 87 -4.95 -6.90 17.35
C SER A 87 -5.47 -7.87 16.28
N THR A 88 -5.54 -9.16 16.60
CA THR A 88 -6.16 -10.17 15.72
C THR A 88 -7.68 -10.05 15.63
N SER A 89 -8.32 -9.32 16.55
CA SER A 89 -9.77 -9.06 16.53
C SER A 89 -10.18 -7.87 15.65
N ILE A 90 -9.23 -7.02 15.27
CA ILE A 90 -9.47 -5.82 14.43
C ILE A 90 -9.04 -6.00 12.98
N MET A 91 -8.19 -6.99 12.68
CA MET A 91 -7.86 -7.32 11.30
C MET A 91 -9.00 -8.14 10.70
N PRO A 92 -9.54 -7.77 9.51
CA PRO A 92 -10.39 -8.70 8.77
C PRO A 92 -9.62 -10.00 8.62
N LYS A 93 -10.25 -11.15 8.92
CA LYS A 93 -9.62 -12.44 8.73
C LYS A 93 -9.05 -12.45 7.31
N PRO A 94 -7.73 -12.63 7.11
CA PRO A 94 -7.20 -12.69 5.77
C PRO A 94 -7.95 -13.81 5.06
N ALA A 95 -8.47 -13.53 3.87
CA ALA A 95 -8.85 -14.58 2.94
C ALA A 95 -7.55 -15.34 2.65
N THR A 96 -7.28 -16.39 3.44
CA THR A 96 -6.28 -17.44 3.22
C THR A 96 -4.99 -16.96 2.55
N LEU A 97 -4.12 -16.28 3.28
CA LEU A 97 -2.79 -15.91 2.76
C LEU A 97 -1.74 -15.75 3.88
N PHE A 98 -1.74 -16.62 4.89
CA PHE A 98 -0.58 -16.80 5.78
C PHE A 98 -0.56 -18.24 6.32
N THR A 99 -0.11 -19.18 5.49
CA THR A 99 0.51 -20.43 5.92
C THR A 99 1.87 -20.53 5.25
N ALA A 100 2.85 -19.89 5.86
CA ALA A 100 4.27 -20.18 5.66
C ALA A 100 5.05 -19.48 6.78
N PHE A 101 5.19 -20.15 7.92
CA PHE A 101 6.39 -20.25 8.76
C PHE A 101 6.19 -21.44 9.71
#